data_AF-A0AAP2GSL4-F1
#
_entry.id   AF-A0AAP2GSL4-F1
#
_cell.length_a   1.000
_cell.length_b   1.000
_cell.length_c   1.000
_cell.angle_alpha   90.00
_cell.angle_beta   90.00
_cell.angle_gamma   90.00
#
_symmetry.space_group_name_H-M   'P 1'
#
loop_
_entity.id
_entity.type
_entity.pdbx_description
1 polymer ?
#
loop_
_entity_poly.entity_id
_entity_poly.type
_entity_poly.pdbx_seq_one_letter_code
_entity_poly.pdbx_strand_id
1 'polypeptide(L)'
;AGTLGFVFSGVLYSPSHPAMEDPDAVHVLDSLLACWDGVGVDTDATAARAAFEIKGRPFRFDPNKLSTQELQSIGFSPQLAKRMVRYREAGGVFRSRKDLLRIYGMDTALYRQLEPFIQLPIERAPLRKTWQPYPSVATRKPEPFDLNLADTAQLKKIFGIGDKRALRIVAYREKLGGFVSITQVGEIYTLDSAVAGRLVQASFVSENFRPRRIDINSRRTRARRSSVFIEVCRPRPCGLSISAWRTLGPFRSC
;
A
#
# COMPACT_ATOMS: atom_id res chain seq x y z
N ALA A 1 43.50 9.32 39.27
CA ALA A 1 44.02 9.81 37.98
C ALA A 1 43.72 8.78 36.91
N GLY A 2 43.18 9.20 35.75
CA GLY A 2 43.04 8.36 34.56
C GLY A 2 41.60 7.96 34.18
N THR A 3 40.72 8.94 34.00
CA THR A 3 39.44 8.76 33.30
C THR A 3 39.68 8.91 31.79
N LEU A 4 39.40 7.89 30.98
CA LEU A 4 39.30 8.04 29.52
C LEU A 4 37.87 7.72 29.10
N GLY A 5 37.09 8.80 28.91
CA GLY A 5 35.78 8.76 28.30
C GLY A 5 35.91 8.72 26.78
N PHE A 6 35.21 7.79 26.15
CA PHE A 6 34.91 7.83 24.72
C PHE A 6 33.45 8.25 24.55
N VAL A 7 33.25 9.47 24.09
CA VAL A 7 31.96 10.05 23.73
C VAL A 7 31.76 9.81 22.23
N PHE A 8 30.94 8.83 21.85
CA PHE A 8 30.51 8.68 20.45
C PHE A 8 29.32 9.62 20.22
N SER A 9 29.61 10.83 19.72
CA SER A 9 28.62 11.71 19.10
C SER A 9 28.24 11.15 17.73
N GLY A 10 27.10 10.46 17.66
CA GLY A 10 26.51 9.98 16.42
C GLY A 10 25.74 11.09 15.71
N VAL A 11 26.45 11.98 15.03
CA VAL A 11 25.87 12.87 14.02
C VAL A 11 25.53 12.01 12.79
N LEU A 12 24.25 11.90 12.46
CA LEU A 12 23.80 11.34 11.18
C LEU A 12 24.15 12.31 10.05
N TYR A 13 25.36 12.17 9.50
CA TYR A 13 25.74 12.78 8.24
C TYR A 13 25.06 11.97 7.12
N SER A 14 23.91 12.46 6.66
CA SER A 14 23.30 12.00 5.42
C SER A 14 24.22 12.46 4.27
N PRO A 15 24.69 11.57 3.38
CA PRO A 15 25.51 11.99 2.27
C PRO A 15 24.67 12.92 1.38
N SER A 16 25.08 14.19 1.34
CA SER A 16 24.66 15.16 0.33
C SER A 16 24.85 14.53 -1.04
N HIS A 17 23.76 14.24 -1.73
CA HIS A 17 23.81 14.05 -3.18
C HIS A 17 24.48 15.28 -3.78
N PRO A 18 25.52 15.13 -4.61
CA PRO A 18 25.97 16.25 -5.41
C PRO A 18 24.80 16.68 -6.27
N ALA A 19 24.36 17.93 -6.11
CA ALA A 19 23.47 18.59 -7.05
C ALA A 19 24.20 18.65 -8.39
N MET A 20 23.99 17.63 -9.21
CA MET A 20 24.28 17.68 -10.63
C MET A 20 23.14 18.51 -11.23
N GLU A 21 23.31 19.82 -11.22
CA GLU A 21 22.50 20.75 -12.00
C GLU A 21 22.84 20.48 -13.47
N ASP A 22 22.12 19.54 -14.08
CA ASP A 22 22.18 19.29 -15.51
C ASP A 22 21.43 20.44 -16.21
N PRO A 23 22.13 21.35 -16.92
CA PRO A 23 21.50 22.53 -17.52
C PRO A 23 20.46 22.18 -18.59
N ASP A 24 20.50 20.93 -19.08
CA ASP A 24 19.59 20.44 -20.10
C ASP A 24 18.21 20.05 -19.54
N ALA A 25 18.09 19.79 -18.23
CA ALA A 25 16.82 19.43 -17.59
C ALA A 25 15.87 20.64 -17.42
N VAL A 26 16.43 21.83 -17.25
CA VAL A 26 15.67 23.10 -17.17
C VAL A 26 15.08 23.45 -18.53
N HIS A 27 15.80 23.12 -19.62
CA HIS A 27 15.40 23.41 -20.99
C HIS A 27 14.23 22.53 -21.49
N VAL A 28 14.08 21.32 -20.93
CA VAL A 28 12.94 20.44 -21.21
C VAL A 28 11.67 20.96 -20.51
N LEU A 29 11.80 21.53 -19.31
CA LEU A 29 10.67 22.10 -18.59
C LEU A 29 10.14 23.38 -19.27
N ASP A 30 11.04 24.21 -19.80
CA ASP A 30 10.67 25.39 -20.61
C ASP A 30 10.01 25.00 -21.94
N SER A 31 10.43 23.90 -22.57
CA SER A 31 9.76 23.35 -23.76
C SER A 31 8.36 22.80 -23.47
N LEU A 32 8.13 22.24 -22.27
CA LEU A 32 6.79 21.78 -21.86
C LEU A 32 5.86 22.94 -21.52
N LEU A 33 6.38 24.04 -20.94
CA LEU A 33 5.64 25.29 -20.75
C LEU A 33 5.28 25.94 -22.09
N ALA A 34 6.16 25.87 -23.09
CA ALA A 34 5.91 26.41 -24.43
C ALA A 34 4.86 25.62 -25.25
N CYS A 35 4.59 24.36 -24.92
CA CYS A 35 3.53 23.57 -25.56
C CYS A 35 2.17 23.66 -24.83
N TRP A 36 2.07 24.42 -23.75
CA TRP A 36 0.86 24.60 -22.96
C TRP A 36 0.17 25.94 -23.21
N ASP A 37 0.25 26.42 -24.44
CA ASP A 37 -0.66 27.46 -24.93
C ASP A 37 -2.05 26.86 -25.17
N GLY A 38 -2.96 27.06 -24.21
CA GLY A 38 -4.39 26.98 -24.53
C GLY A 38 -5.31 26.22 -23.57
N VAL A 39 -5.00 26.14 -22.28
CA VAL A 39 -6.09 26.13 -21.28
C VAL A 39 -6.05 27.46 -20.59
N GLY A 40 -6.79 28.43 -21.14
CA GLY A 40 -7.19 29.61 -20.39
C GLY A 40 -7.94 29.13 -19.16
N VAL A 41 -7.22 28.97 -18.05
CA VAL A 41 -7.86 29.02 -16.75
C VAL A 41 -8.28 30.47 -16.66
N ASP A 42 -9.56 30.74 -16.83
CA ASP A 42 -10.14 32.05 -16.63
C ASP A 42 -9.86 32.48 -15.18
N THR A 43 -8.68 33.07 -14.96
CA THR A 43 -8.26 33.61 -13.67
C THR A 43 -9.20 34.73 -13.27
N ASP A 44 -9.87 35.36 -14.24
CA ASP A 44 -10.86 36.41 -14.04
C ASP A 44 -12.20 35.84 -13.53
N ALA A 45 -12.63 34.66 -13.99
CA ALA A 45 -13.82 33.98 -13.45
C ALA A 45 -13.57 33.38 -12.05
N THR A 46 -12.32 33.01 -11.77
CA THR A 46 -11.90 32.48 -10.47
C THR A 46 -11.65 33.62 -9.45
N ALA A 47 -11.14 34.77 -9.90
CA ALA A 47 -10.98 35.99 -9.11
C ALA A 47 -12.31 36.70 -8.85
N ALA A 48 -13.24 36.72 -9.81
CA ALA A 48 -14.60 37.25 -9.61
C ALA A 48 -15.41 36.41 -8.60
N ARG A 49 -15.10 35.11 -8.47
CA ARG A 49 -15.64 34.25 -7.39
C ARG A 49 -15.01 34.51 -6.02
N ALA A 50 -13.79 35.05 -5.97
CA ALA A 50 -13.05 35.31 -4.74
C ALA A 50 -13.42 36.65 -4.06
N ALA A 51 -14.09 37.57 -4.77
CA ALA A 51 -14.50 38.87 -4.25
C ALA A 51 -15.91 38.87 -3.63
N PHE A 52 -16.26 37.85 -2.85
CA PHE A 52 -17.48 37.94 -2.03
C PHE A 52 -17.23 38.89 -0.86
N GLU A 53 -17.57 40.16 -1.07
CA GLU A 53 -17.49 41.20 -0.06
C GLU A 53 -18.59 40.97 0.99
N ILE A 54 -18.21 40.62 2.22
CA ILE A 54 -19.16 40.45 3.33
C ILE A 54 -19.74 41.84 3.65
N LYS A 55 -21.01 42.05 3.31
CA LYS A 55 -21.75 43.27 3.61
C LYS A 55 -22.04 43.35 5.12
N GLY A 56 -21.12 43.94 5.89
CA GLY A 56 -21.33 44.31 7.29
C GLY A 56 -20.28 43.74 8.25
N ARG A 57 -20.27 44.25 9.50
CA ARG A 57 -19.37 43.76 10.55
C ARG A 57 -19.78 42.32 10.92
N PRO A 58 -18.94 41.30 10.67
CA PRO A 58 -19.27 39.93 11.05
C PRO A 58 -19.37 39.84 12.58
N PHE A 59 -20.57 39.53 13.06
CA PHE A 59 -20.79 39.28 14.48
C PHE A 59 -20.23 37.91 14.85
N ARG A 60 -19.76 37.76 16.08
CA ARG A 60 -19.26 36.47 16.56
C ARG A 60 -20.42 35.47 16.62
N PHE A 61 -20.22 34.27 16.11
CA PHE A 61 -21.29 33.29 15.98
C PHE A 61 -20.87 31.86 16.32
N ASP A 62 -21.83 31.05 16.77
CA ASP A 62 -21.66 29.62 17.04
C ASP A 62 -22.36 28.80 15.94
N PRO A 63 -21.62 28.07 15.07
CA PRO A 63 -22.21 27.32 13.97
C PRO A 63 -23.14 26.19 14.43
N ASN A 64 -23.05 25.75 15.69
CA ASN A 64 -23.94 24.72 16.23
C ASN A 64 -25.34 25.26 16.59
N LYS A 65 -25.52 26.58 16.73
CA LYS A 65 -26.77 27.20 17.21
C LYS A 65 -27.57 27.95 16.14
N LEU A 66 -26.93 28.41 15.07
CA LEU A 66 -27.55 29.32 14.11
C LEU A 66 -28.67 28.70 13.25
N SER A 67 -29.68 29.46 12.89
CA SER A 67 -30.68 29.05 11.89
C SER A 67 -30.15 29.18 10.44
N THR A 68 -30.88 28.64 9.46
CA THR A 68 -30.55 28.81 8.03
C THR A 68 -30.54 30.28 7.60
N GLN A 69 -31.42 31.10 8.17
CA GLN A 69 -31.54 32.52 7.83
C GLN A 69 -30.38 33.35 8.41
N GLU A 70 -29.99 33.05 9.64
CA GLU A 70 -28.84 33.71 10.29
C GLU A 70 -27.51 33.36 9.61
N LEU A 71 -27.36 32.12 9.14
CA LEU A 71 -26.19 31.75 8.34
C LEU A 71 -26.14 32.55 7.02
N GLN A 72 -27.29 32.80 6.40
CA GLN A 72 -27.35 33.62 5.18
C GLN A 72 -27.01 35.09 5.45
N SER A 73 -27.42 35.65 6.58
CA SER A 73 -27.09 37.05 6.92
C SER A 73 -25.60 37.26 7.22
N ILE A 74 -24.89 36.21 7.68
CA ILE A 74 -23.43 36.22 7.85
C ILE A 74 -22.68 36.20 6.50
N GLY A 75 -23.35 35.75 5.44
CA GLY A 75 -22.77 35.66 4.09
C GLY A 75 -22.58 34.24 3.57
N PHE A 76 -23.12 33.21 4.25
CA PHE A 76 -23.12 31.86 3.67
C PHE A 76 -24.15 31.76 2.54
N SER A 77 -23.77 31.08 1.46
CA SER A 77 -24.72 30.72 0.38
C SER A 77 -25.92 29.96 0.94
N PRO A 78 -27.15 30.16 0.40
CA PRO A 78 -28.35 29.47 0.87
C PRO A 78 -28.23 27.95 0.82
N GLN A 79 -27.45 27.40 -0.14
CA GLN A 79 -27.19 25.96 -0.21
C GLN A 79 -26.25 25.50 0.90
N LEU A 80 -25.20 26.28 1.18
CA LEU A 80 -24.21 25.98 2.22
C LEU A 80 -24.85 26.03 3.61
N ALA A 81 -25.68 27.03 3.87
CA ALA A 81 -26.45 27.15 5.11
C ALA A 81 -27.34 25.91 5.35
N LYS A 82 -28.07 25.45 4.32
CA LYS A 82 -28.88 24.21 4.40
C LYS A 82 -28.04 22.97 4.71
N ARG A 83 -26.84 22.85 4.12
CA ARG A 83 -25.93 21.73 4.38
C ARG A 83 -25.43 21.73 5.83
N MET A 84 -25.09 22.90 6.36
CA MET A 84 -24.69 23.03 7.76
C MET A 84 -25.80 22.60 8.71
N VAL A 85 -27.06 22.97 8.42
CA VAL A 85 -28.21 22.54 9.23
C VAL A 85 -28.41 21.02 9.18
N ARG A 86 -28.41 20.44 7.97
CA ARG A 86 -28.52 18.98 7.80
C ARG A 86 -27.40 18.21 8.50
N TYR A 87 -26.18 18.74 8.49
CA TYR A 87 -25.05 18.14 9.20
C TYR A 87 -25.33 18.05 10.71
N ARG A 88 -25.95 19.08 11.30
CA ARG A 88 -26.34 19.10 12.72
C ARG A 88 -27.50 18.16 13.01
N GLU A 89 -28.51 18.14 12.15
CA GLU A 89 -29.66 17.22 12.27
C GLU A 89 -29.21 15.75 12.20
N ALA A 90 -28.17 15.45 11.42
CA ALA A 90 -27.54 14.12 11.35
C ALA A 90 -26.68 13.77 12.57
N GLY A 91 -26.58 14.65 13.57
CA GLY A 91 -25.75 14.46 14.77
C GLY A 91 -24.29 14.92 14.64
N GLY A 92 -23.96 15.63 13.55
CA GLY A 92 -22.67 16.27 13.38
C GLY A 92 -22.52 17.52 14.27
N VAL A 93 -21.40 17.63 14.97
CA VAL A 93 -21.10 18.78 15.84
C VAL A 93 -19.77 19.40 15.41
N PHE A 94 -19.76 20.71 15.22
CA PHE A 94 -18.54 21.45 14.95
C PHE A 94 -17.77 21.61 16.27
N ARG A 95 -16.60 20.96 16.37
CA ARG A 95 -15.76 20.99 17.59
C ARG A 95 -14.55 21.91 17.43
N SER A 96 -14.06 22.04 16.21
CA SER A 96 -12.96 22.92 15.83
C SER A 96 -13.40 23.91 14.78
N ARG A 97 -12.79 25.10 14.75
CA ARG A 97 -13.04 26.09 13.68
C ARG A 97 -12.79 25.46 12.31
N LYS A 98 -11.78 24.59 12.21
CA LYS A 98 -11.41 23.89 10.97
C LYS A 98 -12.47 22.88 10.52
N ASP A 99 -13.40 22.45 11.37
CA ASP A 99 -14.45 21.50 10.98
C ASP A 99 -15.41 22.08 9.94
N LEU A 100 -15.51 23.41 9.83
CA LEU A 100 -16.31 24.06 8.78
C LEU A 100 -15.79 23.76 7.37
N LEU A 101 -14.48 23.58 7.20
CA LEU A 101 -13.87 23.15 5.93
C LEU A 101 -14.32 21.75 5.48
N ARG A 102 -14.88 20.93 6.39
CA ARG A 102 -15.40 19.61 6.04
C ARG A 102 -16.75 19.67 5.33
N ILE A 103 -17.47 20.79 5.43
CA ILE A 103 -18.75 20.96 4.76
C ILE A 103 -18.52 21.13 3.26
N TYR A 104 -19.19 20.32 2.47
CA TYR A 104 -19.05 20.35 1.01
C TYR A 104 -19.46 21.72 0.44
N GLY A 105 -18.59 22.28 -0.41
CA GLY A 105 -18.80 23.59 -1.05
C GLY A 105 -18.47 24.80 -0.19
N MET A 106 -17.68 24.60 0.88
CA MET A 106 -17.16 25.68 1.71
C MET A 106 -15.89 26.25 1.05
N ASP A 107 -15.89 27.56 0.75
CA ASP A 107 -14.76 28.25 0.14
C ASP A 107 -13.68 28.61 1.18
N THR A 108 -12.43 28.26 0.87
CA THR A 108 -11.27 28.58 1.69
C THR A 108 -11.06 30.09 1.92
N ALA A 109 -11.41 30.95 0.96
CA ALA A 109 -11.25 32.40 1.14
C ALA A 109 -12.27 32.96 2.13
N LEU A 110 -13.56 32.62 1.95
CA LEU A 110 -14.64 32.96 2.89
C LEU A 110 -14.34 32.43 4.30
N TYR A 111 -13.82 31.21 4.43
CA TYR A 111 -13.45 30.65 5.72
C TYR A 111 -12.40 31.48 6.46
N ARG A 112 -11.34 31.92 5.77
CA ARG A 112 -10.27 32.72 6.39
C ARG A 112 -10.81 34.04 6.94
N GLN A 113 -11.81 34.62 6.28
CA GLN A 113 -12.48 35.85 6.75
C GLN A 113 -13.34 35.60 7.98
N LEU A 114 -14.04 34.46 8.05
CA LEU A 114 -14.94 34.13 9.16
C LEU A 114 -14.26 33.44 10.35
N GLU A 115 -13.10 32.81 10.14
CA GLU A 115 -12.31 32.12 11.17
C GLU A 115 -12.20 32.90 12.50
N PRO A 116 -11.86 34.20 12.52
CA PRO A 116 -11.73 34.96 13.78
C PRO A 116 -13.06 35.20 14.51
N PHE A 117 -14.21 35.09 13.82
CA PHE A 117 -15.54 35.35 14.39
C PHE A 117 -16.24 34.08 14.89
N ILE A 118 -15.72 32.90 14.57
CA ILE A 118 -16.31 31.62 14.99
C ILE A 118 -16.02 31.35 16.46
N GLN A 119 -17.09 31.32 17.25
CA GLN A 119 -17.11 30.92 18.65
C GLN A 119 -17.55 29.46 18.74
N LEU A 120 -16.62 28.60 19.15
CA LEU A 120 -16.91 27.22 19.51
C LEU A 120 -16.52 27.02 20.97
N PRO A 121 -17.31 26.26 21.76
CA PRO A 121 -16.86 25.85 23.08
C PRO A 121 -15.54 25.11 22.90
N ILE A 122 -14.52 25.48 23.67
CA ILE A 122 -13.21 24.82 23.67
C ILE A 122 -13.35 23.49 24.42
N GLU A 123 -14.27 22.64 23.98
CA GLU A 123 -14.27 21.24 24.38
C GLU A 123 -13.23 20.57 23.51
N ARG A 124 -11.98 20.64 23.98
CA ARG A 124 -10.89 19.82 23.45
C ARG A 124 -11.34 18.38 23.61
N ALA A 125 -11.83 17.77 22.54
CA ALA A 125 -11.94 16.32 22.47
C ALA A 125 -10.60 15.77 22.98
N PRO A 126 -10.59 14.79 23.90
CA PRO A 126 -9.35 14.27 24.45
C PRO A 126 -8.41 13.97 23.29
N LEU A 127 -7.20 14.52 23.39
CA LEU A 127 -6.15 14.36 22.40
C LEU A 127 -6.17 12.90 21.93
N ARG A 128 -6.27 12.71 20.61
CA ARG A 128 -6.21 11.42 19.88
C ARG A 128 -5.66 10.32 20.76
N LYS A 129 -6.38 9.18 20.88
CA LYS A 129 -5.92 7.92 21.49
C LYS A 129 -4.40 7.91 21.49
N THR A 130 -3.79 8.21 22.64
CA THR A 130 -2.34 8.16 22.79
C THR A 130 -1.93 6.81 22.26
N TRP A 131 -0.98 6.79 21.32
CA TRP A 131 -0.45 5.53 20.81
C TRP A 131 0.06 4.77 22.03
N GLN A 132 -0.73 3.80 22.49
CA GLN A 132 -0.29 2.89 23.53
C GLN A 132 0.70 1.99 22.80
N PRO A 133 1.97 1.96 23.23
CA PRO A 133 2.91 1.02 22.66
C PRO A 133 2.26 -0.37 22.78
N TYR A 134 2.13 -1.06 21.64
CA TYR A 134 1.68 -2.44 21.66
C TYR A 134 2.55 -3.19 22.67
N PRO A 135 1.96 -3.99 23.58
CA PRO A 135 2.76 -4.73 24.55
C PRO A 135 3.81 -5.48 23.76
N SER A 136 5.09 -5.22 24.05
CA SER A 136 6.19 -5.90 23.41
C SER A 136 6.02 -7.37 23.77
N VAL A 137 5.44 -8.15 22.87
CA VAL A 137 5.35 -9.59 23.02
C VAL A 137 6.79 -10.03 23.07
N ALA A 138 7.28 -10.35 24.27
CA ALA A 138 8.64 -10.83 24.46
C ALA A 138 8.81 -11.98 23.48
N THR A 139 9.61 -11.75 22.43
CA THR A 139 9.89 -12.72 21.39
C THR A 139 10.79 -13.78 22.01
N ARG A 140 10.20 -14.64 22.84
CA ARG A 140 10.86 -15.87 23.28
C ARG A 140 11.24 -16.59 21.99
N LYS A 141 12.55 -16.76 21.78
CA LYS A 141 13.05 -17.53 20.65
C LYS A 141 12.32 -18.87 20.68
N PRO A 142 11.66 -19.28 19.58
CA PRO A 142 10.98 -20.56 19.56
C PRO A 142 11.99 -21.67 19.83
N GLU A 143 11.61 -22.63 20.67
CA GLU A 143 12.40 -23.85 20.86
C GLU A 143 12.56 -24.56 19.51
N PRO A 144 13.75 -25.09 19.19
CA PRO A 144 13.98 -25.78 17.94
C PRO A 144 13.08 -27.02 17.86
N PHE A 145 12.41 -27.20 16.72
CA PHE A 145 11.50 -28.34 16.50
C PHE A 145 11.79 -29.07 15.18
N ASP A 146 11.41 -30.35 15.10
CA ASP A 146 11.56 -31.13 13.87
C ASP A 146 10.50 -30.72 12.85
N LEU A 147 10.94 -30.23 11.68
CA LEU A 147 10.07 -29.76 10.61
C LEU A 147 9.15 -30.86 10.05
N ASN A 148 9.59 -32.12 10.07
CA ASN A 148 8.83 -33.24 9.56
C ASN A 148 7.71 -33.68 10.50
N LEU A 149 7.89 -33.49 11.81
CA LEU A 149 6.90 -33.81 12.84
C LEU A 149 6.05 -32.61 13.25
N ALA A 150 6.43 -31.40 12.82
CA ALA A 150 5.77 -30.16 13.21
C ALA A 150 4.27 -30.15 12.89
N ASP A 151 3.47 -29.70 13.86
CA ASP A 151 2.07 -29.34 13.63
C ASP A 151 1.94 -27.87 13.17
N THR A 152 0.82 -27.54 12.54
CA THR A 152 0.48 -26.18 12.11
C THR A 152 0.53 -25.17 13.26
N ALA A 153 0.18 -25.58 14.49
CA ALA A 153 0.28 -24.71 15.65
C ALA A 153 1.73 -24.36 16.02
N GLN A 154 2.67 -25.31 15.87
CA GLN A 154 4.09 -25.07 16.11
C GLN A 154 4.69 -24.15 15.05
N LEU A 155 4.32 -24.33 13.78
CA LEU A 155 4.75 -23.45 12.68
C LEU A 155 4.29 -22.00 12.89
N LYS A 156 3.06 -21.80 13.40
CA LYS A 156 2.49 -20.47 13.68
C LYS A 156 3.21 -19.70 14.79
N LYS A 157 4.04 -20.36 15.62
CA LYS A 157 4.86 -19.67 16.63
C LYS A 157 5.91 -18.76 15.99
N ILE A 158 6.29 -19.03 14.73
CA ILE A 158 7.27 -18.23 14.01
C ILE A 158 6.59 -16.98 13.42
N PHE A 159 7.16 -15.82 13.74
CA PHE A 159 6.66 -14.55 13.22
C PHE A 159 6.64 -14.53 11.68
N GLY A 160 5.48 -14.19 11.12
CA GLY A 160 5.24 -14.16 9.68
C GLY A 160 4.61 -15.43 9.11
N ILE A 161 4.45 -16.51 9.91
CA ILE A 161 3.75 -17.73 9.49
C ILE A 161 2.33 -17.73 10.08
N GLY A 162 1.33 -17.42 9.24
CA GLY A 162 -0.09 -17.59 9.57
C GLY A 162 -0.68 -18.89 9.02
N ASP A 163 -1.98 -19.09 9.21
CA ASP A 163 -2.71 -20.33 8.85
C ASP A 163 -2.44 -20.79 7.41
N LYS A 164 -2.58 -19.88 6.45
CA LYS A 164 -2.39 -20.20 5.01
C LYS A 164 -0.98 -20.68 4.70
N ARG A 165 0.03 -20.09 5.35
CA ARG A 165 1.45 -20.42 5.13
C ARG A 165 1.78 -21.74 5.80
N ALA A 166 1.30 -21.96 7.03
CA ALA A 166 1.46 -23.23 7.74
C ALA A 166 0.86 -24.41 6.95
N LEU A 167 -0.36 -24.25 6.43
CA LEU A 167 -1.01 -25.27 5.60
C LEU A 167 -0.21 -25.57 4.32
N ARG A 168 0.37 -24.55 3.67
CA ARG A 168 1.21 -24.74 2.47
C ARG A 168 2.50 -25.49 2.79
N ILE A 169 3.13 -25.22 3.94
CA ILE A 169 4.31 -25.95 4.40
C ILE A 169 3.97 -27.43 4.60
N VAL A 170 2.85 -27.73 5.27
CA VAL A 170 2.39 -29.12 5.47
C VAL A 170 2.06 -29.80 4.14
N ALA A 171 1.32 -29.13 3.25
CA ALA A 171 0.98 -29.69 1.93
C ALA A 171 2.23 -29.95 1.08
N TYR A 172 3.24 -29.07 1.16
CA TYR A 172 4.50 -29.26 0.47
C TYR A 172 5.32 -30.41 1.08
N ARG A 173 5.34 -30.54 2.41
CA ARG A 173 5.91 -31.70 3.12
C ARG A 173 5.32 -33.01 2.62
N GLU A 174 3.98 -33.10 2.56
CA GLU A 174 3.28 -34.29 2.08
C GLU A 174 3.56 -34.59 0.61
N LYS A 175 3.66 -33.56 -0.24
CA LYS A 175 3.99 -33.71 -1.66
C LYS A 175 5.40 -34.27 -1.89
N LEU A 176 6.36 -33.96 -1.02
CA LEU A 176 7.72 -34.51 -1.08
C LEU A 176 7.83 -35.88 -0.41
N GLY A 177 6.88 -36.24 0.46
CA GLY A 177 7.00 -37.39 1.35
C GLY A 177 7.83 -37.09 2.60
N GLY A 178 8.15 -35.81 2.84
CA GLY A 178 8.97 -35.29 3.92
C GLY A 178 10.17 -34.48 3.43
N PHE A 179 10.64 -33.55 4.26
CA PHE A 179 11.84 -32.75 4.00
C PHE A 179 13.10 -33.58 4.28
N VAL A 180 14.01 -33.61 3.33
CA VAL A 180 15.34 -34.24 3.47
C VAL A 180 16.37 -33.21 3.87
N SER A 181 16.27 -31.99 3.33
CA SER A 181 17.13 -30.86 3.68
C SER A 181 16.28 -29.68 4.14
N ILE A 182 16.79 -28.94 5.12
CA ILE A 182 16.17 -27.72 5.64
C ILE A 182 16.08 -26.62 4.58
N THR A 183 16.99 -26.63 3.59
CA THR A 183 17.02 -25.63 2.51
C THR A 183 15.82 -25.72 1.57
N GLN A 184 15.16 -26.89 1.50
CA GLN A 184 13.98 -27.13 0.65
C GLN A 184 12.77 -26.27 1.05
N VAL A 185 12.76 -25.73 2.27
CA VAL A 185 11.75 -24.75 2.71
C VAL A 185 11.71 -23.53 1.78
N GLY A 186 12.86 -23.13 1.22
CA GLY A 186 12.97 -22.00 0.29
C GLY A 186 12.30 -22.24 -1.08
N GLU A 187 12.04 -23.51 -1.45
CA GLU A 187 11.36 -23.84 -2.72
C GLU A 187 9.86 -23.56 -2.67
N ILE A 188 9.31 -23.32 -1.48
CA ILE A 188 7.90 -22.98 -1.30
C ILE A 188 7.67 -21.55 -1.80
N TYR A 189 7.16 -21.40 -3.03
CA TYR A 189 6.93 -20.12 -3.72
C TYR A 189 6.16 -19.04 -2.94
N THR A 190 5.45 -19.41 -1.86
CA THR A 190 4.68 -18.47 -1.03
C THR A 190 5.47 -17.93 0.15
N LEU A 191 6.60 -18.55 0.48
CA LEU A 191 7.42 -18.12 1.59
C LEU A 191 8.39 -17.05 1.13
N ASP A 192 8.21 -15.85 1.66
CA ASP A 192 9.24 -14.81 1.60
C ASP A 192 10.55 -15.30 2.24
N SER A 193 11.67 -14.94 1.61
CA SER A 193 13.04 -15.32 1.99
C SER A 193 13.35 -15.05 3.46
N ALA A 194 12.91 -13.90 3.99
CA ALA A 194 13.11 -13.53 5.39
C ALA A 194 12.37 -14.46 6.36
N VAL A 195 11.15 -14.89 6.00
CA VAL A 195 10.36 -15.81 6.83
C VAL A 195 10.87 -17.24 6.70
N ALA A 196 11.30 -17.66 5.51
CA ALA A 196 11.98 -18.93 5.32
C ALA A 196 13.26 -19.01 6.18
N GLY A 197 14.06 -17.95 6.21
CA GLY A 197 15.26 -17.88 7.06
C GLY A 197 14.93 -18.05 8.56
N ARG A 198 13.86 -17.41 9.05
CA ARG A 198 13.40 -17.59 10.44
C ARG A 198 12.96 -19.04 10.73
N LEU A 199 12.30 -19.69 9.77
CA LEU A 199 11.89 -21.09 9.89
C LEU A 199 13.10 -22.03 9.91
N VAL A 200 14.09 -21.81 9.04
CA VAL A 200 15.34 -22.57 9.01
C VAL A 200 16.12 -22.43 10.32
N GLN A 201 16.13 -21.22 10.93
CA GLN A 201 16.77 -21.01 12.23
C GLN A 201 16.03 -21.68 13.39
N ALA A 202 14.71 -21.83 13.29
CA ALA A 202 13.85 -22.34 14.35
C ALA A 202 13.55 -23.85 14.22
N SER A 203 13.99 -24.52 13.16
CA SER A 203 13.66 -25.93 12.93
C SER A 203 14.86 -26.73 12.43
N PHE A 204 14.81 -28.03 12.65
CA PHE A 204 15.80 -28.99 12.17
C PHE A 204 15.13 -30.15 11.46
N VAL A 205 15.92 -30.93 10.72
CA VAL A 205 15.50 -32.20 10.11
C VAL A 205 16.33 -33.30 10.74
N SER A 206 15.67 -34.35 11.25
CA SER A 206 16.35 -35.51 11.83
C SER A 206 17.28 -36.17 10.80
N GLU A 207 18.54 -36.44 11.16
CA GLU A 207 19.56 -36.99 10.23
C GLU A 207 19.18 -38.36 9.64
N ASN A 208 18.40 -39.15 10.38
CA ASN A 208 17.93 -40.47 9.95
C ASN A 208 16.56 -40.44 9.26
N PHE A 209 16.07 -39.27 8.85
CA PHE A 209 14.77 -39.14 8.24
C PHE A 209 14.72 -39.81 6.86
N ARG A 210 13.83 -40.78 6.69
CA ARG A 210 13.59 -41.45 5.41
C ARG A 210 12.28 -40.92 4.79
N PRO A 211 12.34 -40.18 3.67
CA PRO A 211 11.14 -39.67 3.02
C PRO A 211 10.29 -40.82 2.47
N ARG A 212 8.98 -40.63 2.47
CA ARG A 212 8.03 -41.59 1.89
C ARG A 212 8.22 -41.64 0.37
N ARG A 213 8.34 -42.85 -0.18
CA ARG A 213 8.41 -43.04 -1.64
C ARG A 213 7.04 -42.69 -2.24
N ILE A 214 7.04 -41.75 -3.17
CA ILE A 214 5.84 -41.35 -3.91
C ILE A 214 6.01 -41.86 -5.34
N ASP A 215 5.07 -42.70 -5.78
CA ASP A 215 5.04 -43.19 -7.14
C ASP A 215 4.61 -42.07 -8.10
N ILE A 216 5.59 -41.51 -8.81
CA ILE A 216 5.36 -40.43 -9.79
C ILE A 216 4.55 -40.94 -10.98
N ASN A 217 4.70 -42.22 -11.32
CA ASN A 217 4.19 -42.82 -12.56
C ASN A 217 2.76 -43.39 -12.45
N SER A 218 2.15 -43.41 -11.25
CA SER A 218 0.78 -43.95 -11.05
C SER A 218 -0.32 -42.89 -11.05
N ARG A 219 0.02 -41.59 -11.21
CA ARG A 219 -0.98 -40.52 -11.37
C ARG A 219 -1.64 -40.61 -12.75
N ARG A 220 -2.72 -41.39 -12.83
CA ARG A 220 -3.76 -41.32 -13.88
C ARG A 220 -4.01 -39.84 -14.22
N THR A 221 -3.82 -39.46 -15.48
CA THR A 221 -4.06 -38.10 -15.98
C THR A 221 -5.53 -37.70 -15.77
N ARG A 222 -5.86 -37.19 -14.59
CA ARG A 222 -7.15 -36.57 -14.34
C ARG A 222 -7.04 -35.14 -14.87
N ALA A 223 -7.66 -34.91 -16.02
CA ALA A 223 -7.76 -33.63 -16.71
C ALA A 223 -7.88 -32.46 -15.72
N ARG A 224 -6.85 -31.61 -15.64
CA ARG A 224 -6.98 -30.28 -15.03
C ARG A 224 -7.49 -29.34 -16.10
N ARG A 225 -8.80 -29.13 -16.11
CA ARG A 225 -9.38 -27.87 -16.58
C ARG A 225 -9.10 -26.80 -15.53
N SER A 226 -8.77 -25.62 -16.03
CA SER A 226 -8.58 -24.32 -15.37
C SER A 226 -7.25 -24.09 -14.65
N SER A 227 -6.55 -22.97 -14.81
CA SER A 227 -6.49 -21.89 -15.82
C SER A 227 -5.28 -21.07 -15.37
N VAL A 228 -4.18 -21.03 -16.12
CA VAL A 228 -3.34 -19.83 -16.35
C VAL A 228 -2.51 -20.11 -17.62
N PHE A 229 -2.95 -19.45 -18.68
CA PHE A 229 -2.28 -19.04 -19.92
C PHE A 229 -0.75 -19.26 -20.00
N ILE A 230 -0.33 -20.21 -20.85
CA ILE A 230 0.82 -20.01 -21.74
C ILE A 230 0.33 -20.41 -23.13
N GLU A 231 -0.20 -19.44 -23.85
CA GLU A 231 -0.52 -19.59 -25.27
C GLU A 231 0.80 -19.54 -26.04
N VAL A 232 1.45 -20.69 -26.21
CA VAL A 232 2.46 -20.84 -27.26
C VAL A 232 1.69 -20.96 -28.57
N CYS A 233 1.68 -19.90 -29.38
CA CYS A 233 1.22 -19.95 -30.76
C CYS A 233 1.94 -21.08 -31.50
N ARG A 234 1.25 -22.20 -31.76
CA ARG A 234 1.62 -23.11 -32.85
C ARG A 234 0.97 -22.60 -34.14
N PRO A 235 1.69 -22.50 -35.27
CA PRO A 235 1.09 -22.13 -36.53
C PRO A 235 0.08 -23.22 -36.94
N ARG A 236 -1.08 -22.79 -37.45
CA ARG A 236 -2.13 -23.70 -37.93
C ARG A 236 -1.63 -24.47 -39.17
N PRO A 237 -2.04 -25.74 -39.35
CA PRO A 237 -1.71 -26.48 -40.56
C PRO A 237 -2.62 -26.00 -41.68
N CYS A 238 -2.09 -25.22 -42.62
CA CYS A 238 -2.73 -25.03 -43.91
C CYS A 238 -2.39 -26.24 -44.77
N GLY A 239 -3.36 -27.15 -44.93
CA GLY A 239 -3.29 -28.17 -45.96
C GLY A 239 -3.37 -27.51 -47.33
N LEU A 240 -2.29 -27.62 -48.11
CA LEU A 240 -2.37 -27.55 -49.56
C LEU A 240 -1.39 -28.57 -50.15
N SER A 241 -2.01 -29.54 -50.84
CA SER A 241 -1.41 -30.47 -51.77
C SER A 241 -0.62 -29.73 -52.84
N ILE A 242 0.67 -30.05 -53.00
CA ILE A 242 1.35 -30.02 -54.29
C ILE A 242 2.21 -31.28 -54.41
N SER A 243 1.69 -32.22 -55.20
CA SER A 243 2.45 -33.21 -55.94
C SER A 243 3.45 -32.53 -56.88
N ALA A 244 4.74 -32.87 -56.81
CA ALA A 244 5.55 -33.31 -57.96
C ALA A 244 7.08 -33.27 -57.70
N TRP A 245 7.68 -34.46 -57.75
CA TRP A 245 8.88 -34.87 -58.50
C TRP A 245 10.26 -34.18 -58.34
N ARG A 246 11.25 -35.08 -58.13
CA ARG A 246 12.68 -35.05 -58.56
C ARG A 246 13.60 -34.09 -57.79
N THR A 247 14.86 -34.40 -57.47
CA THR A 247 15.75 -35.54 -57.75
C THR A 247 16.91 -35.49 -56.75
N LEU A 248 17.50 -36.65 -56.52
CA LEU A 248 18.76 -36.88 -55.80
C LEU A 248 19.92 -35.97 -56.26
N GLY A 249 20.75 -35.56 -55.31
CA GLY A 249 22.10 -35.02 -55.52
C GLY A 249 22.80 -34.83 -54.16
N PRO A 250 24.01 -35.39 -53.93
CA PRO A 250 24.59 -35.47 -52.59
C PRO A 250 25.53 -34.30 -52.25
N PHE A 251 25.71 -34.10 -50.94
CA PHE A 251 26.91 -33.63 -50.23
C PHE A 251 27.97 -32.84 -51.01
N ARG A 252 28.28 -31.62 -50.54
CA ARG A 252 29.61 -31.27 -50.01
C ARG A 252 29.62 -29.90 -49.31
N SER A 253 30.46 -29.86 -48.29
CA SER A 253 30.84 -28.77 -47.39
C SER A 253 31.82 -27.78 -48.04
N CYS A 254 31.72 -26.51 -47.63
CA CYS A 254 32.80 -25.63 -47.14
C CYS A 254 32.14 -24.49 -46.36
#